data_AF-A0A353M1D0-F1
#
_entry.id   AF-A0A353M1D0-F1
#
_cell.length_a   1.000
_cell.length_b   1.000
_cell.length_c   1.000
_cell.angle_alpha   90.00
_cell.angle_beta   90.00
_cell.angle_gamma   90.00
#
_symmetry.space_group_name_H-M   'P 1'
#
loop_
_entity.id
_entity.type
_entity.pdbx_description
1 polymer ?
#
loop_
_entity_poly.entity_id
_entity_poly.type
_entity_poly.pdbx_seq_one_letter_code
_entity_poly.pdbx_strand_id
1 'polypeptide(L)'
;TAHEVGHATQHAKNYGPLALRTSLVPVASIGSQLAIPLFMIGILFSMDVLMLVGIWFFIAALGFQLVTLPVEFNASRRALSYLESGGYLSKAEVPKAKSVLNAAALTYVAAVAVSATQLIRLLLLRGSRRR
;
A
#
# COMPACT_ATOMS: atom_id res chain seq x y z
N THR A 1 16.45 8.66 0.02
CA THR A 1 17.04 9.21 -1.22
C THR A 1 17.31 8.13 -2.26
N ALA A 2 17.96 6.99 -1.96
CA ALA A 2 18.18 5.92 -2.95
C ALA A 2 16.90 5.21 -3.46
N HIS A 3 15.91 4.99 -2.58
CA HIS A 3 14.59 4.44 -2.95
C HIS A 3 13.88 5.28 -4.01
N GLU A 4 13.91 6.60 -3.87
CA GLU A 4 13.33 7.56 -4.83
C GLU A 4 14.03 7.50 -6.19
N VAL A 5 15.34 7.26 -6.23
CA VAL A 5 16.05 7.01 -7.49
C VAL A 5 15.55 5.72 -8.16
N GLY A 6 15.17 4.71 -7.36
CA GLY A 6 14.47 3.52 -7.83
C GLY A 6 13.14 3.84 -8.51
N HIS A 7 12.33 4.74 -7.93
CA HIS A 7 11.10 5.22 -8.56
C HIS A 7 11.36 6.06 -9.82
N ALA A 8 12.36 6.94 -9.79
CA ALA A 8 12.74 7.75 -10.95
C ALA A 8 13.15 6.85 -12.14
N THR A 9 13.86 5.76 -11.87
CA THR A 9 14.23 4.78 -12.91
C THR A 9 13.07 3.90 -13.36
N GLN A 10 12.13 3.57 -12.48
CA GLN A 10 10.87 2.95 -12.90
C GLN A 10 10.08 3.87 -13.85
N HIS A 11 10.04 5.16 -13.54
CA HIS A 11 9.37 6.16 -14.37
C HIS A 11 10.06 6.30 -15.73
N ALA A 12 11.38 6.47 -15.74
CA ALA A 12 12.18 6.56 -16.97
C ALA A 12 12.08 5.30 -17.86
N LYS A 13 11.84 4.13 -17.28
CA LYS A 13 11.67 2.85 -18.02
C LYS A 13 10.21 2.50 -18.31
N ASN A 14 9.26 3.41 -18.12
CA ASN A 14 7.82 3.16 -18.34
C ASN A 14 7.34 1.89 -17.63
N TYR A 15 7.74 1.69 -16.37
CA TYR A 15 7.38 0.50 -15.62
C TYR A 15 5.86 0.45 -15.40
N GLY A 16 5.18 -0.46 -16.11
CA GLY A 16 3.72 -0.55 -16.15
C GLY A 16 3.04 -0.53 -14.77
N PRO A 17 3.51 -1.31 -13.78
CA PRO A 17 2.95 -1.26 -12.43
C PRO A 17 3.04 0.12 -11.75
N LEU A 18 4.10 0.90 -12.01
CA LEU A 18 4.19 2.28 -11.51
C LEU A 18 3.15 3.17 -12.19
N ALA A 19 2.96 3.05 -13.51
CA ALA A 19 1.95 3.82 -14.23
C ALA A 19 0.53 3.52 -13.72
N LEU A 20 0.24 2.25 -13.46
CA LEU A 20 -1.04 1.81 -12.91
C LEU A 20 -1.24 2.26 -11.45
N ARG A 21 -0.19 2.23 -10.61
CA ARG A 21 -0.24 2.85 -9.28
C ARG A 21 -0.61 4.33 -9.41
N THR A 22 0.11 5.08 -10.24
CA THR A 22 -0.07 6.54 -10.38
C THR A 22 -1.48 6.91 -10.84
N SER A 23 -2.09 6.15 -11.75
CA SER A 23 -3.47 6.42 -12.20
C SER A 23 -4.51 6.12 -11.13
N LEU A 24 -4.24 5.19 -10.21
CA LEU A 24 -5.16 4.79 -9.15
C LEU A 24 -5.06 5.66 -7.88
N VAL A 25 -3.97 6.41 -7.68
CA VAL A 25 -3.76 7.29 -6.51
C VAL A 25 -4.97 8.19 -6.18
N PRO A 26 -5.55 8.96 -7.12
CA PRO A 26 -6.67 9.86 -6.79
C PRO A 26 -7.89 9.09 -6.30
N VAL A 27 -8.21 7.97 -6.94
CA VAL A 27 -9.34 7.11 -6.56
C VAL A 27 -9.09 6.45 -5.21
N ALA A 28 -7.88 5.95 -4.98
CA ALA A 28 -7.50 5.31 -3.73
C ALA A 28 -7.51 6.29 -2.55
N SER A 29 -7.11 7.55 -2.77
CA SER A 29 -7.15 8.62 -1.77
C SER A 29 -8.57 8.90 -1.30
N ILE A 30 -9.50 9.08 -2.25
CA ILE A 30 -10.93 9.29 -1.96
C ILE A 30 -11.51 8.08 -1.22
N GLY A 31 -11.26 6.87 -1.73
CA GLY A 31 -11.76 5.64 -1.10
C GLY A 31 -11.25 5.46 0.33
N SER A 32 -9.97 5.71 0.56
CA SER A 32 -9.36 5.56 1.89
C SER A 32 -9.89 6.60 2.89
N GLN A 33 -10.08 7.84 2.46
CA GLN A 33 -10.60 8.91 3.32
C GLN A 33 -12.08 8.73 3.65
N LEU A 34 -12.89 8.22 2.71
CA LEU A 34 -14.33 8.06 2.89
C LEU A 34 -14.73 6.72 3.53
N ALA A 35 -13.91 5.67 3.44
CA ALA A 35 -14.26 4.33 3.91
C ALA A 35 -14.68 4.28 5.39
N ILE A 36 -13.87 4.85 6.29
CA ILE A 36 -14.15 4.82 7.74
C ILE A 36 -15.33 5.75 8.09
N PRO A 37 -15.38 7.02 7.66
CA PRO A 37 -16.53 7.90 7.93
C PRO A 37 -17.86 7.32 7.42
N LEU A 38 -17.91 6.80 6.20
CA LEU A 38 -19.14 6.19 5.64
C LEU A 38 -19.58 4.97 6.45
N PHE A 39 -18.64 4.13 6.86
CA PHE A 39 -18.94 2.99 7.72
C PHE A 39 -19.46 3.44 9.09
N MET A 40 -18.83 4.44 9.71
CA MET A 40 -19.23 4.98 11.02
C MET A 40 -20.60 5.66 10.98
N ILE A 41 -20.90 6.43 9.93
CA ILE A 41 -22.23 7.02 9.70
C ILE A 41 -23.26 5.91 9.51
N GLY A 42 -22.95 4.91 8.68
CA GLY A 42 -23.81 3.74 8.51
C GLY A 42 -24.09 3.02 9.84
N ILE A 43 -23.08 2.95 10.71
CA ILE A 43 -23.23 2.43 12.07
C ILE A 43 -24.14 3.31 12.94
N LEU A 44 -23.96 4.63 12.92
CA LEU A 44 -24.65 5.56 13.81
C LEU A 44 -26.14 5.69 13.47
N PHE A 45 -26.47 5.68 12.19
CA PHE A 45 -27.83 5.81 11.68
C PHE A 45 -28.48 4.48 11.30
N SER A 46 -27.85 3.34 11.63
CA SER A 46 -28.33 1.99 11.29
C SER A 46 -28.62 1.81 9.80
N MET A 47 -27.84 2.47 8.94
CA MET A 47 -28.00 2.42 7.48
C MET A 47 -27.11 1.33 6.88
N ASP A 48 -27.70 0.17 6.61
CA ASP A 48 -27.02 -1.00 6.04
C ASP A 48 -26.31 -0.73 4.71
N VAL A 49 -26.92 0.10 3.86
CA VAL A 49 -26.36 0.47 2.55
C VAL A 49 -25.08 1.27 2.72
N LEU A 50 -25.04 2.23 3.66
CA LEU A 50 -23.86 3.07 3.89
C LEU A 50 -22.69 2.27 4.45
N MET A 51 -22.95 1.31 5.35
CA MET A 51 -21.92 0.39 5.84
C MET A 51 -21.33 -0.43 4.68
N LEU A 52 -22.17 -0.91 3.77
CA LEU A 52 -21.76 -1.71 2.61
C LEU A 52 -20.91 -0.89 1.64
N VAL A 53 -21.31 0.35 1.36
CA VAL A 53 -20.53 1.30 0.55
C VAL A 53 -19.16 1.59 1.19
N GLY A 54 -19.12 1.86 2.49
CA GLY A 54 -17.87 2.06 3.23
C GLY A 54 -16.92 0.85 3.15
N ILE A 55 -17.46 -0.37 3.25
CA ILE A 55 -16.69 -1.61 3.08
C ILE A 55 -16.13 -1.73 1.66
N TRP A 56 -16.90 -1.43 0.61
CA TRP A 56 -16.40 -1.46 -0.77
C TRP A 56 -15.26 -0.47 -1.00
N PHE A 57 -15.38 0.75 -0.46
CA PHE A 57 -14.29 1.72 -0.50
C PHE A 57 -13.04 1.23 0.23
N PHE A 58 -13.22 0.56 1.38
CA PHE A 58 -12.11 -0.04 2.12
C PHE A 58 -11.44 -1.18 1.32
N ILE A 59 -12.22 -2.04 0.67
CA ILE A 59 -11.72 -3.11 -0.22
C ILE A 59 -10.92 -2.51 -1.38
N ALA A 60 -11.43 -1.45 -2.01
CA ALA A 60 -10.72 -0.76 -3.08
C ALA A 60 -9.38 -0.18 -2.60
N ALA A 61 -9.36 0.44 -1.41
CA ALA A 61 -8.14 0.94 -0.79
C ALA A 61 -7.12 -0.19 -0.50
N LEU A 62 -7.57 -1.33 0.04
CA LEU A 62 -6.72 -2.51 0.26
C LEU A 62 -6.18 -3.07 -1.07
N GLY A 63 -7.02 -3.14 -2.10
CA GLY A 63 -6.62 -3.55 -3.44
C GLY A 63 -5.54 -2.65 -4.02
N PHE A 64 -5.64 -1.33 -3.83
CA PHE A 64 -4.61 -0.38 -4.22
C PHE A 64 -3.27 -0.62 -3.50
N GLN A 65 -3.29 -0.93 -2.21
CA GLN A 65 -2.06 -1.26 -1.47
C GLN A 65 -1.41 -2.54 -2.02
N LEU A 66 -2.20 -3.57 -2.35
CA LEU A 66 -1.70 -4.81 -2.95
C LEU A 66 -1.04 -4.58 -4.32
N VAL A 67 -1.64 -3.73 -5.15
CA VAL A 67 -1.09 -3.33 -6.45
C VAL A 67 0.19 -2.50 -6.30
N THR A 68 0.30 -1.73 -5.21
CA THR A 68 1.47 -0.88 -4.93
C THR A 68 2.67 -1.68 -4.44
N LEU A 69 2.44 -2.77 -3.69
CA LEU A 69 3.51 -3.59 -3.10
C LEU A 69 4.63 -3.99 -4.10
N PRO A 70 4.34 -4.55 -5.30
CA PRO A 70 5.37 -4.89 -6.27
C PRO A 70 6.22 -3.70 -6.72
N VAL A 71 5.62 -2.50 -6.81
CA VAL A 71 6.31 -1.27 -7.21
C VAL A 71 7.36 -0.89 -6.17
N GLU A 72 7.01 -0.93 -4.89
CA GLU A 72 7.89 -0.59 -3.78
C GLU A 72 9.04 -1.60 -3.65
N PHE A 73 8.76 -2.91 -3.74
CA PHE A 73 9.81 -3.95 -3.75
C PHE A 73 10.76 -3.80 -4.93
N ASN A 74 10.24 -3.48 -6.12
CA ASN A 74 11.05 -3.30 -7.30
C ASN A 74 11.93 -2.05 -7.21
N ALA A 75 11.41 -0.95 -6.64
CA ALA A 75 12.17 0.28 -6.39
C ALA A 75 13.32 0.03 -5.41
N SER A 76 13.06 -0.64 -4.28
CA SER A 76 14.09 -1.02 -3.30
C SER A 76 15.20 -1.89 -3.91
N ARG A 77 14.84 -2.88 -4.73
CA ARG A 77 15.83 -3.74 -5.42
C ARG A 77 16.71 -2.96 -6.39
N ARG A 78 16.13 -2.05 -7.16
CA ARG A 78 16.87 -1.19 -8.08
C ARG A 78 17.80 -0.23 -7.33
N ALA A 79 17.29 0.39 -6.26
CA ALA A 79 18.08 1.26 -5.40
C ALA A 79 19.34 0.57 -4.88
N LEU A 80 19.21 -0.66 -4.36
CA LEU A 80 20.36 -1.44 -3.90
C LEU A 80 21.35 -1.72 -5.04
N SER A 81 20.86 -2.12 -6.22
CA SER A 81 21.71 -2.39 -7.38
C SER A 81 22.49 -1.16 -7.85
N TYR A 82 21.89 0.03 -7.81
CA TYR A 82 22.59 1.28 -8.15
C TYR A 82 23.61 1.69 -7.09
N LEU A 83 23.32 1.48 -5.81
CA LEU A 83 24.26 1.75 -4.73
C LEU A 83 25.49 0.83 -4.80
N GLU A 84 25.28 -0.45 -5.13
CA GLU A 84 26.35 -1.43 -5.28
C GLU A 84 27.19 -1.20 -6.54
N SER A 85 26.54 -1.04 -7.70
CA SER A 85 27.24 -0.84 -8.98
C SER A 85 27.90 0.53 -9.13
N GLY A 86 27.36 1.56 -8.47
CA GLY A 86 27.92 2.91 -8.48
C GLY A 86 29.11 3.11 -7.54
N GLY A 87 29.54 2.08 -6.80
CA GLY A 87 30.65 2.17 -5.86
C GLY A 87 30.35 3.03 -4.62
N TYR A 88 29.07 3.29 -4.34
CA TYR A 88 28.64 4.12 -3.20
C TYR A 88 28.65 3.36 -1.87
N LEU A 89 28.74 2.02 -1.91
CA LEU A 89 28.81 1.15 -0.74
C LEU A 89 30.05 0.25 -0.81
N SER A 90 30.75 0.11 0.32
CA SER A 90 31.75 -0.94 0.47
C SER A 90 31.08 -2.33 0.57
N LYS A 91 31.86 -3.39 0.31
CA LYS A 91 31.37 -4.79 0.43
C LYS A 91 30.79 -5.11 1.81
N ALA A 92 31.26 -4.45 2.86
CA ALA A 92 30.75 -4.62 4.23
C ALA A 92 29.42 -3.89 4.50
N GLU A 93 29.08 -2.88 3.69
CA GLU A 93 27.86 -2.07 3.84
C GLU A 93 26.69 -2.59 3.02
N VAL A 94 26.95 -3.28 1.91
CA VAL A 94 25.91 -3.87 1.04
C VAL A 94 24.89 -4.73 1.83
N PRO A 95 25.29 -5.64 2.75
CA PRO A 95 24.34 -6.42 3.54
C PRO A 95 23.47 -5.54 4.46
N LYS A 96 24.05 -4.47 5.02
CA LYS A 96 23.33 -3.52 5.90
C LYS A 96 22.31 -2.71 5.11
N ALA A 97 22.71 -2.16 3.96
CA ALA A 97 21.82 -1.43 3.06
C ALA A 97 20.66 -2.31 2.57
N LYS A 98 20.95 -3.57 2.21
CA LYS A 98 19.93 -4.56 1.84
C LYS A 98 18.93 -4.81 2.97
N SER A 99 19.42 -4.94 4.22
CA SER A 99 18.55 -5.12 5.39
C SER A 99 17.59 -3.95 5.57
N VAL A 100 18.09 -2.71 5.49
CA VAL A 100 17.26 -1.50 5.62
C VAL A 100 16.22 -1.40 4.50
N LEU A 101 16.60 -1.65 3.26
CA LEU A 101 15.68 -1.61 2.11
C LEU A 101 14.61 -2.71 2.16
N ASN A 102 14.98 -3.89 2.67
CA ASN A 102 14.02 -4.97 2.92
C ASN A 102 13.08 -4.62 4.07
N ALA A 103 13.58 -4.05 5.17
CA ALA A 103 12.76 -3.61 6.28
C ALA A 103 11.75 -2.54 5.84
N ALA A 104 12.17 -1.58 5.02
CA ALA A 104 11.28 -0.60 4.41
C ALA A 104 10.21 -1.26 3.53
N ALA A 105 10.55 -2.29 2.74
CA ALA A 105 9.55 -3.01 1.96
C ALA A 105 8.56 -3.81 2.84
N LEU A 106 9.02 -4.35 3.97
CA LEU A 106 8.19 -5.05 4.95
C LEU A 106 7.18 -4.13 5.65
N THR A 107 7.44 -2.82 5.79
CA THR A 107 6.44 -1.90 6.35
C THR A 107 5.19 -1.80 5.47
N TYR A 108 5.35 -1.88 4.14
CA TYR A 108 4.21 -1.97 3.22
C TYR A 108 3.43 -3.26 3.38
N VAL A 109 4.13 -4.39 3.57
CA VAL A 109 3.48 -5.69 3.82
C VAL A 109 2.69 -5.65 5.14
N ALA A 110 3.29 -5.08 6.19
CA ALA A 110 2.62 -4.87 7.46
C ALA A 110 1.38 -3.98 7.32
N ALA A 111 1.45 -2.89 6.55
CA ALA A 111 0.31 -2.01 6.29
C ALA A 111 -0.86 -2.73 5.59
N VAL A 112 -0.56 -3.61 4.62
CA VAL A 112 -1.56 -4.46 3.98
C VAL A 112 -2.17 -5.45 4.97
N ALA A 113 -1.35 -6.10 5.81
CA ALA A 113 -1.83 -7.05 6.81
C ALA A 113 -2.76 -6.39 7.86
N VAL A 114 -2.39 -5.20 8.33
CA VAL A 114 -3.22 -4.39 9.24
C VAL A 114 -4.54 -4.02 8.56
N SER A 115 -4.48 -3.54 7.32
CA SER A 115 -5.68 -3.17 6.54
C SER A 115 -6.58 -4.38 6.31
N ALA A 116 -6.04 -5.54 5.97
CA ALA A 116 -6.79 -6.79 5.82
C ALA A 116 -7.48 -7.21 7.13
N THR A 117 -6.77 -7.13 8.26
CA THR A 117 -7.34 -7.42 9.59
C THR A 117 -8.48 -6.46 9.92
N GLN A 118 -8.32 -5.18 9.59
CA GLN A 118 -9.35 -4.18 9.81
C GLN A 118 -10.58 -4.45 8.93
N LEU A 119 -10.40 -4.85 7.67
CA LEU A 119 -11.51 -5.24 6.81
C LEU A 119 -12.31 -6.39 7.40
N ILE A 120 -11.62 -7.44 7.90
CA ILE A 120 -12.27 -8.56 8.59
C ILE A 120 -13.08 -8.05 9.78
N ARG A 121 -12.51 -7.16 10.60
CA ARG A 121 -13.20 -6.54 11.74
C ARG A 121 -14.48 -5.80 11.30
N LEU A 122 -14.44 -5.02 10.21
CA LEU A 122 -15.61 -4.30 9.71
C LEU A 122 -16.73 -5.27 9.25
N LEU A 123 -16.36 -6.37 8.59
CA LEU A 123 -17.29 -7.42 8.17
C LEU A 123 -17.96 -8.11 9.37
N LEU A 124 -17.18 -8.43 10.41
CA LEU A 124 -17.69 -9.04 11.64
C LEU A 124 -18.64 -8.10 12.39
N LEU A 125 -18.30 -6.83 12.52
CA LEU A 125 -19.14 -5.82 13.18
C LEU A 125 -20.50 -5.65 12.47
N ARG A 126 -20.50 -5.66 11.13
CA ARG A 126 -21.73 -5.64 10.35
C ARG A 126 -22.54 -6.92 10.53
N GLY A 127 -21.89 -8.08 10.48
CA GLY A 127 -22.55 -9.39 10.63
C GLY A 127 -23.22 -9.57 12.00
N SER A 128 -22.58 -9.08 13.07
CA SER A 128 -23.13 -9.14 14.43
C SER A 128 -24.40 -8.30 14.64
N ARG A 129 -24.69 -7.32 13.78
CA ARG A 129 -25.90 -6.47 13.88
C ARG A 129 -27.11 -7.02 13.11
N ARG A 130 -26.88 -7.92 12.15
CA ARG A 130 -27.94 -8.52 11.34
C ARG A 130 -28.58 -9.74 12.01
N ARG A 131 -27.99 -10.23 13.10
CA ARG A 131 -28.56 -11.25 13.99
C ARG A 131 -29.28 -10.55 15.14
#